data_AF-A0A840PXB0-F1
#
_entry.id   AF-A0A840PXB0-F1
#
_cell.length_a   1.000
_cell.length_b   1.000
_cell.length_c   1.000
_cell.angle_alpha   90.00
_cell.angle_beta   90.00
_cell.angle_gamma   90.00
#
_symmetry.space_group_name_H-M   'P 1'
#
loop_
_entity.id
_entity.type
_entity.pdbx_description
1 polymer ?
#
loop_
_entity_poly.entity_id
_entity_poly.type
_entity_poly.pdbx_seq_one_letter_code
_entity_poly.pdbx_strand_id
1 'polypeptide(L)'
;MGASDIAPQSFTSFIIIKTLGEKMSNHTRTYPLSTKGQGESVTTSDWNEAVAEINNLRGEVDRLSRGAEDDLEARVRALEAKFPLKAASLDIDSVTTEKIAENAVTSKEIKDGSVTTAKIVNDAVTNDKIGEKAVNTKEIYDGAVTNLKLADNAVSTSKIVKGAVTEAELADYSVLTSKIAGQAVTKDELANYSVTNSKIAEKAVDEAQLADDSVSTPKIVNDAVTEAKLADNSVSTPHIMKDAVTKDQLADNSVSTSKIAEKAVTEAVLADNSVSTSKIVNDAVTGAKLADNSVSTLKIADGAVTEIKLADGAVAGQKIAVGGVQSMHIANSAVTAEKINNGAVGSDKLAINSVTTEKLADKAVDESKIADGAVSEKQLKNDAVTTAKIKDRSVTPAKTTWT
;
A
#
# COMPACT_ATOMS: atom_id res chain seq x y z
N MET A 1 -98.43 -1.80 -42.82
CA MET A 1 -99.59 -0.92 -42.53
C MET A 1 -100.55 -1.00 -43.70
N GLY A 2 -101.81 -1.31 -43.42
CA GLY A 2 -102.81 -1.79 -44.37
C GLY A 2 -103.57 -2.98 -43.79
N ALA A 3 -103.95 -2.90 -42.51
CA ALA A 3 -104.86 -3.83 -41.88
C ALA A 3 -106.27 -3.25 -42.08
N SER A 4 -107.02 -3.80 -43.03
CA SER A 4 -108.42 -3.48 -43.21
C SER A 4 -109.22 -4.76 -43.38
N ASP A 5 -110.12 -4.96 -42.42
CA ASP A 5 -111.33 -5.78 -42.48
C ASP A 5 -111.18 -7.29 -42.62
N ILE A 6 -110.93 -7.95 -41.48
CA ILE A 6 -111.53 -9.26 -41.22
C ILE A 6 -112.47 -9.05 -40.03
N ALA A 7 -113.77 -8.96 -40.31
CA ALA A 7 -114.79 -8.78 -39.29
C ALA A 7 -114.73 -9.92 -38.26
N PRO A 8 -114.73 -9.64 -36.94
CA PRO A 8 -114.64 -10.67 -35.88
C PRO A 8 -115.87 -11.61 -35.80
N GLN A 9 -116.88 -11.37 -36.64
CA GLN A 9 -118.10 -12.18 -36.74
C GLN A 9 -117.86 -13.53 -37.44
N SER A 10 -116.84 -13.67 -38.31
CA SER A 10 -116.62 -14.90 -39.08
C SER A 10 -115.96 -16.02 -38.27
N PHE A 11 -114.93 -15.72 -37.49
CA PHE A 11 -114.23 -16.72 -36.67
C PHE A 11 -115.10 -17.23 -35.51
N THR A 12 -115.91 -16.36 -34.91
CA THR A 12 -116.81 -16.74 -33.81
C THR A 12 -117.95 -17.64 -34.31
N SER A 13 -118.50 -17.35 -35.50
CA SER A 13 -119.48 -18.23 -36.17
C SER A 13 -118.87 -19.57 -36.59
N PHE A 14 -117.62 -19.56 -37.02
CA PHE A 14 -116.86 -20.75 -37.42
C PHE A 14 -116.66 -21.76 -36.28
N ILE A 15 -116.32 -21.26 -35.08
CA ILE A 15 -116.17 -22.10 -33.88
C ILE A 15 -117.54 -22.62 -33.41
N ILE A 16 -118.59 -21.79 -33.43
CA ILE A 16 -119.93 -22.19 -32.96
C ILE A 16 -120.54 -23.28 -33.85
N ILE A 17 -120.40 -23.19 -35.18
CA ILE A 17 -120.92 -24.20 -36.12
C ILE A 17 -120.17 -25.53 -36.02
N LYS A 18 -118.83 -25.50 -35.88
CA LYS A 18 -118.03 -26.73 -35.69
C LYS A 18 -118.39 -27.43 -34.37
N THR A 19 -118.63 -26.67 -33.30
CA THR A 19 -119.02 -27.19 -31.98
C THR A 19 -120.47 -27.74 -31.96
N LEU A 20 -121.40 -27.11 -32.69
CA LEU A 20 -122.78 -27.60 -32.83
C LEU A 20 -122.86 -28.87 -33.70
N GLY A 21 -122.06 -28.95 -34.77
CA GLY A 21 -121.95 -30.15 -35.62
C GLY A 21 -121.41 -31.38 -34.88
N GLU A 22 -120.42 -31.20 -34.00
CA GLU A 22 -119.90 -32.28 -33.15
C GLU A 22 -120.91 -32.73 -32.07
N LYS A 23 -121.69 -31.81 -31.50
CA LYS A 23 -122.74 -32.15 -30.51
C LYS A 23 -123.94 -32.90 -31.12
N MET A 24 -124.31 -32.61 -32.38
CA MET A 24 -125.44 -33.28 -33.04
C MET A 24 -125.06 -34.62 -33.68
N SER A 25 -123.80 -34.81 -34.10
CA SER A 25 -123.33 -36.09 -34.62
C SER A 25 -123.22 -37.18 -33.54
N ASN A 26 -123.15 -36.83 -32.26
CA ASN A 26 -123.14 -37.77 -31.14
C ASN A 26 -124.54 -38.20 -30.66
N HIS A 27 -125.63 -37.70 -31.28
CA HIS A 27 -127.01 -38.03 -30.89
C HIS A 27 -127.69 -39.09 -31.77
N THR A 28 -126.94 -39.83 -32.58
CA THR A 28 -127.38 -41.07 -33.24
C THR A 28 -127.03 -42.30 -32.41
N ARG A 29 -127.75 -42.50 -31.30
CA ARG A 29 -128.15 -43.82 -30.78
C ARG A 29 -128.96 -43.62 -29.50
N THR A 30 -130.17 -44.17 -29.47
CA THR A 30 -131.13 -44.26 -28.35
C THR A 30 -131.77 -42.92 -27.98
N TYR A 31 -133.06 -42.66 -28.19
CA TYR A 31 -134.22 -43.33 -27.61
C TYR A 31 -135.52 -43.06 -28.41
N PRO A 32 -136.57 -43.90 -28.24
CA PRO A 32 -137.76 -43.94 -29.10
C PRO A 32 -138.81 -42.87 -28.75
N LEU A 33 -139.62 -42.54 -29.76
CA LEU A 33 -140.85 -41.75 -29.69
C LEU A 33 -141.77 -42.24 -28.57
N SER A 34 -142.08 -41.35 -27.62
CA SER A 34 -143.11 -41.53 -26.61
C SER A 34 -144.00 -40.28 -26.60
N THR A 35 -145.27 -40.48 -26.95
CA THR A 35 -146.31 -39.48 -27.10
C THR A 35 -146.78 -38.91 -25.75
N LYS A 36 -146.81 -37.58 -25.62
CA LYS A 36 -147.91 -36.82 -25.00
C LYS A 36 -147.62 -35.31 -25.02
N GLY A 37 -148.52 -34.54 -25.64
CA GLY A 37 -148.73 -33.12 -25.31
C GLY A 37 -148.29 -32.11 -26.36
N GLN A 38 -149.19 -31.82 -27.31
CA GLN A 38 -149.41 -30.57 -28.05
C GLN A 38 -148.19 -29.77 -28.57
N GLY A 39 -148.00 -29.82 -29.89
CA GLY A 39 -147.24 -28.82 -30.68
C GLY A 39 -146.21 -29.44 -31.61
N GLU A 40 -146.60 -29.65 -32.88
CA GLU A 40 -145.76 -29.97 -34.06
C GLU A 40 -144.81 -31.18 -33.96
N SER A 41 -145.23 -32.33 -34.51
CA SER A 41 -144.36 -33.50 -34.71
C SER A 41 -143.42 -33.27 -35.90
N VAL A 42 -142.14 -32.98 -35.63
CA VAL A 42 -141.05 -33.03 -36.63
C VAL A 42 -141.00 -34.44 -37.22
N THR A 43 -141.15 -34.55 -38.54
CA THR A 43 -141.14 -35.85 -39.22
C THR A 43 -139.71 -36.34 -39.41
N THR A 44 -139.52 -37.65 -39.58
CA THR A 44 -138.20 -38.23 -39.91
C THR A 44 -137.61 -37.67 -41.21
N SER A 45 -138.45 -37.10 -42.09
CA SER A 45 -138.04 -36.42 -43.32
C SER A 45 -137.36 -35.09 -43.02
N ASP A 46 -137.96 -34.26 -42.15
CA ASP A 46 -137.45 -32.94 -41.78
C ASP A 46 -136.08 -33.04 -41.09
N TRP A 47 -135.86 -34.10 -40.31
CA TRP A 47 -134.58 -34.36 -39.66
C TRP A 47 -133.48 -34.79 -40.64
N ASN A 48 -133.83 -35.61 -41.63
CA ASN A 48 -132.87 -36.06 -42.64
C ASN A 48 -132.47 -34.93 -43.60
N GLU A 49 -133.39 -34.02 -43.92
CA GLU A 49 -133.11 -32.85 -44.74
C GLU A 49 -132.18 -31.86 -44.00
N ALA A 50 -132.44 -31.60 -42.71
CA ALA A 50 -131.56 -30.79 -41.87
C ALA A 50 -130.14 -31.37 -41.74
N VAL A 51 -130.01 -32.70 -41.61
CA VAL A 51 -128.70 -33.37 -41.59
C VAL A 51 -127.97 -33.27 -42.93
N ALA A 52 -128.69 -33.38 -44.05
CA ALA A 52 -128.11 -33.25 -45.39
C ALA A 52 -127.58 -31.83 -45.61
N GLU A 53 -128.32 -30.79 -45.20
CA GLU A 53 -127.90 -29.40 -45.32
C GLU A 53 -126.69 -29.07 -44.42
N ILE A 54 -126.65 -29.61 -43.19
CA ILE A 54 -125.49 -29.48 -42.30
C ILE A 54 -124.24 -30.15 -42.89
N ASN A 55 -124.37 -31.33 -43.50
CA ASN A 55 -123.23 -32.01 -44.13
C ASN A 55 -122.73 -31.25 -45.37
N ASN A 56 -123.63 -30.62 -46.13
CA ASN A 56 -123.25 -29.81 -47.28
C ASN A 56 -122.48 -28.55 -46.83
N LEU A 57 -122.99 -27.85 -45.81
CA LEU A 57 -122.31 -26.70 -45.20
C LEU A 57 -120.95 -27.07 -44.59
N ARG A 58 -120.83 -28.26 -43.99
CA ARG A 58 -119.55 -28.79 -43.49
C ARG A 58 -118.55 -29.02 -44.62
N GLY A 59 -119.01 -29.56 -45.76
CA GLY A 59 -118.19 -29.73 -46.96
C GLY A 59 -117.71 -28.39 -47.55
N GLU A 60 -118.55 -27.36 -47.51
CA GLU A 60 -118.20 -25.99 -47.94
C GLU A 60 -117.17 -25.34 -47.01
N VAL A 61 -117.35 -25.49 -45.70
CA VAL A 61 -116.41 -25.02 -44.67
C VAL A 61 -115.03 -25.65 -44.80
N ASP A 62 -114.97 -26.96 -45.08
CA ASP A 62 -113.70 -27.68 -45.28
C ASP A 62 -113.01 -27.30 -46.60
N ARG A 63 -113.75 -26.87 -47.62
CA ARG A 63 -113.17 -26.33 -48.87
C ARG A 63 -112.61 -24.93 -48.67
N LEU A 64 -113.32 -24.06 -47.95
CA LEU A 64 -112.88 -22.69 -47.66
C LEU A 64 -111.64 -22.67 -46.74
N SER A 65 -111.55 -23.59 -45.78
CA SER A 65 -110.41 -23.67 -44.87
C SER A 65 -109.12 -24.12 -45.56
N ARG A 66 -109.22 -25.16 -46.40
CA ARG A 66 -108.07 -25.65 -47.18
C ARG A 66 -107.58 -24.62 -48.20
N GLY A 67 -108.49 -23.92 -48.88
CA GLY A 67 -108.10 -22.86 -49.82
C GLY A 67 -107.38 -21.68 -49.17
N ALA A 68 -107.73 -21.34 -47.91
CA ALA A 68 -107.06 -20.28 -47.16
C ALA A 68 -105.68 -20.71 -46.61
N GLU A 69 -105.52 -21.97 -46.19
CA GLU A 69 -104.22 -22.53 -45.80
C GLU A 69 -103.28 -22.63 -47.00
N ASP A 70 -103.76 -23.12 -48.15
CA ASP A 70 -102.96 -23.23 -49.37
C ASP A 70 -102.48 -21.85 -49.87
N ASP A 71 -103.31 -20.80 -49.78
CA ASP A 71 -102.90 -19.42 -50.11
C ASP A 71 -101.85 -18.88 -49.13
N LEU A 72 -102.00 -19.17 -47.83
CA LEU A 72 -101.03 -18.73 -46.82
C LEU A 72 -99.68 -19.44 -47.01
N GLU A 73 -99.69 -20.76 -47.26
CA GLU A 73 -98.48 -21.52 -47.57
C GLU A 73 -97.81 -21.05 -48.87
N ALA A 74 -98.59 -20.74 -49.90
CA ALA A 74 -98.08 -20.18 -51.14
C ALA A 74 -97.41 -18.81 -50.91
N ARG A 75 -98.01 -17.96 -50.06
CA ARG A 75 -97.45 -16.65 -49.68
C ARG A 75 -96.20 -16.78 -48.82
N VAL A 76 -96.14 -17.74 -47.91
CA VAL A 76 -94.94 -18.05 -47.11
C VAL A 76 -93.81 -18.55 -48.03
N ARG A 77 -94.08 -19.50 -48.94
CA ARG A 77 -93.09 -19.93 -49.94
C ARG A 77 -92.61 -18.79 -50.83
N ALA A 78 -93.51 -17.90 -51.26
CA ALA A 78 -93.13 -16.73 -52.05
C ALA A 78 -92.27 -15.73 -51.26
N LEU A 79 -92.49 -15.63 -49.94
CA LEU A 79 -91.67 -14.80 -49.05
C LEU A 79 -90.28 -15.41 -48.84
N GLU A 80 -90.19 -16.72 -48.58
CA GLU A 80 -88.93 -17.46 -48.42
C GLU A 80 -88.09 -17.46 -49.71
N ALA A 81 -88.73 -17.53 -50.88
CA ALA A 81 -88.06 -17.38 -52.17
C ALA A 81 -87.54 -15.95 -52.41
N LYS A 82 -88.21 -14.93 -51.86
CA LYS A 82 -87.76 -13.53 -51.93
C LYS A 82 -86.67 -13.18 -50.90
N PHE A 83 -86.59 -13.90 -49.78
CA PHE A 83 -85.65 -13.66 -48.70
C PHE A 83 -85.03 -14.97 -48.19
N PRO A 84 -84.08 -15.58 -48.94
CA PRO A 84 -83.44 -16.81 -48.50
C PRO A 84 -82.52 -16.56 -47.31
N LEU A 85 -83.01 -16.77 -46.08
CA LEU A 85 -82.19 -16.89 -44.87
C LEU A 85 -81.58 -18.30 -44.82
N LYS A 86 -80.65 -18.58 -45.74
CA LYS A 86 -79.83 -19.78 -45.62
C LYS A 86 -78.81 -19.51 -44.51
N ALA A 87 -78.71 -20.41 -43.54
CA ALA A 87 -77.53 -20.54 -42.69
C ALA A 87 -76.35 -20.96 -43.57
N ALA A 88 -75.88 -20.03 -44.39
CA ALA A 88 -74.72 -20.20 -45.22
C ALA A 88 -73.51 -20.13 -44.29
N SER A 89 -72.67 -21.16 -44.33
CA SER A 89 -71.26 -20.96 -44.01
C SER A 89 -70.82 -19.75 -44.84
N LEU A 90 -70.39 -18.69 -44.14
CA LEU A 90 -69.83 -17.52 -44.80
C LEU A 90 -68.75 -18.01 -45.77
N ASP A 91 -68.88 -17.65 -47.04
CA ASP A 91 -67.85 -17.96 -48.03
C ASP A 91 -66.54 -17.30 -47.60
N ILE A 92 -65.39 -17.91 -47.94
CA ILE A 92 -64.09 -17.61 -47.31
C ILE A 92 -63.61 -16.16 -47.50
N ASP A 93 -64.17 -15.47 -48.51
CA ASP A 93 -63.91 -14.05 -48.80
C ASP A 93 -65.15 -13.15 -48.62
N SER A 94 -66.26 -13.70 -48.11
CA SER A 94 -67.51 -12.95 -47.98
C SER A 94 -67.46 -11.84 -46.92
N VAL A 95 -66.53 -11.94 -45.97
CA VAL A 95 -66.27 -10.93 -44.94
C VAL A 95 -65.04 -10.11 -45.35
N THR A 96 -65.28 -9.06 -46.12
CA THR A 96 -64.27 -8.06 -46.47
C THR A 96 -64.12 -7.01 -45.37
N THR A 97 -63.02 -6.27 -45.37
CA THR A 97 -62.78 -5.16 -44.42
C THR A 97 -63.90 -4.12 -44.41
N GLU A 98 -64.52 -3.85 -45.57
CA GLU A 98 -65.65 -2.91 -45.70
C GLU A 98 -66.94 -3.35 -44.98
N LYS A 99 -67.11 -4.67 -44.78
CA LYS A 99 -68.27 -5.24 -44.09
C LYS A 99 -68.08 -5.34 -42.58
N ILE A 100 -66.86 -5.13 -42.10
CA ILE A 100 -66.54 -5.04 -40.68
C ILE A 100 -66.47 -3.56 -40.34
N ALA A 101 -67.44 -3.07 -39.57
CA ALA A 101 -67.37 -1.69 -39.08
C ALA A 101 -66.10 -1.48 -38.25
N GLU A 102 -65.59 -0.25 -38.25
CA GLU A 102 -64.40 0.10 -37.48
C GLU A 102 -64.59 -0.27 -36.00
N ASN A 103 -63.60 -0.92 -35.40
CA ASN A 103 -63.65 -1.46 -34.03
C ASN A 103 -64.76 -2.49 -33.75
N ALA A 104 -65.40 -3.06 -34.76
CA ALA A 104 -66.45 -4.08 -34.56
C ALA A 104 -65.91 -5.41 -34.00
N VAL A 105 -64.63 -5.72 -34.24
CA VAL A 105 -63.96 -6.89 -33.65
C VAL A 105 -63.11 -6.40 -32.48
N THR A 106 -63.66 -6.49 -31.27
CA THR A 106 -62.94 -6.22 -30.03
C THR A 106 -62.49 -7.52 -29.38
N SER A 107 -61.85 -7.44 -28.22
CA SER A 107 -61.47 -8.63 -27.45
C SER A 107 -62.66 -9.48 -27.00
N LYS A 108 -63.89 -8.96 -26.97
CA LYS A 108 -65.09 -9.75 -26.60
C LYS A 108 -65.53 -10.69 -27.72
N GLU A 109 -65.35 -10.28 -28.97
CA GLU A 109 -65.73 -11.07 -30.14
C GLU A 109 -64.67 -12.14 -30.48
N ILE A 110 -63.45 -12.01 -29.95
CA ILE A 110 -62.36 -12.99 -30.06
C ILE A 110 -62.29 -13.81 -28.77
N LYS A 111 -62.83 -15.03 -28.77
CA LYS A 111 -62.70 -15.91 -27.60
C LYS A 111 -61.24 -16.27 -27.35
N ASP A 112 -60.85 -16.42 -26.08
CA ASP A 112 -59.50 -16.83 -25.68
C ASP A 112 -59.01 -18.07 -26.45
N GLY A 113 -57.78 -18.02 -26.95
CA GLY A 113 -57.17 -19.08 -27.74
C GLY A 113 -57.74 -19.25 -29.16
N SER A 114 -58.74 -18.46 -29.57
CA SER A 114 -59.31 -18.57 -30.93
C SER A 114 -58.34 -18.16 -32.02
N VAL A 115 -57.41 -17.24 -31.73
CA VAL A 115 -56.31 -16.87 -32.62
C VAL A 115 -55.10 -17.72 -32.26
N THR A 116 -54.96 -18.84 -32.96
CA THR A 116 -53.82 -19.77 -32.81
C THR A 116 -52.70 -19.41 -33.77
N THR A 117 -51.48 -19.88 -33.52
CA THR A 117 -50.34 -19.70 -34.44
C THR A 117 -50.67 -20.11 -35.88
N ALA A 118 -51.40 -21.21 -36.12
CA ALA A 118 -51.77 -21.64 -37.47
C ALA A 118 -52.70 -20.65 -38.22
N LYS A 119 -53.40 -19.77 -37.50
CA LYS A 119 -54.27 -18.73 -38.08
C LYS A 119 -53.54 -17.41 -38.33
N ILE A 120 -52.36 -17.25 -37.74
CA ILE A 120 -51.46 -16.14 -38.00
C ILE A 120 -50.40 -16.67 -38.97
N VAL A 121 -50.55 -16.40 -40.26
CA VAL A 121 -49.55 -16.83 -41.25
C VAL A 121 -48.19 -16.18 -40.95
N ASN A 122 -47.10 -16.78 -41.44
CA ASN A 122 -45.76 -16.20 -41.29
C ASN A 122 -45.76 -14.75 -41.81
N ASP A 123 -45.07 -13.86 -41.10
CA ASP A 123 -45.00 -12.42 -41.39
C ASP A 123 -46.37 -11.69 -41.34
N ALA A 124 -47.45 -12.34 -40.89
CA ALA A 124 -48.74 -11.69 -40.73
C ALA A 124 -48.70 -10.54 -39.70
N VAL A 125 -47.83 -10.64 -38.69
CA VAL A 125 -47.58 -9.58 -37.71
C VAL A 125 -46.17 -9.02 -37.97
N THR A 126 -46.11 -7.94 -38.73
CA THR A 126 -44.88 -7.19 -39.01
C THR A 126 -44.67 -6.10 -37.96
N ASN A 127 -43.49 -5.48 -37.92
CA ASN A 127 -43.21 -4.36 -37.02
C ASN A 127 -44.24 -3.23 -37.16
N ASP A 128 -44.71 -2.92 -38.37
CA ASP A 128 -45.73 -1.87 -38.60
C ASP A 128 -47.11 -2.21 -37.98
N LYS A 129 -47.39 -3.49 -37.77
CA LYS A 129 -48.63 -3.98 -37.15
C LYS A 129 -48.52 -4.08 -35.63
N ILE A 130 -47.31 -3.96 -35.08
CA ILE A 130 -47.05 -3.88 -33.64
C ILE A 130 -46.93 -2.40 -33.29
N GLY A 131 -47.93 -1.86 -32.58
CA GLY A 131 -47.89 -0.46 -32.16
C GLY A 131 -46.63 -0.11 -31.35
N GLU A 132 -46.24 1.17 -31.36
CA GLU A 132 -45.11 1.63 -30.56
C GLU A 132 -45.34 1.25 -29.07
N LYS A 133 -44.35 0.60 -28.44
CA LYS A 133 -44.41 0.09 -27.05
C LYS A 133 -45.48 -0.99 -26.80
N ALA A 134 -46.09 -1.56 -27.83
CA ALA A 134 -47.07 -2.65 -27.67
C ALA A 134 -46.47 -3.91 -27.04
N VAL A 135 -45.16 -4.13 -27.21
CA VAL A 135 -44.39 -5.13 -26.47
C VAL A 135 -43.51 -4.40 -25.46
N ASN A 136 -44.01 -4.28 -24.23
CA ASN A 136 -43.27 -3.75 -23.08
C ASN A 136 -42.77 -4.90 -22.19
N THR A 137 -42.15 -4.57 -21.06
CA THR A 137 -41.58 -5.57 -20.14
C THR A 137 -42.62 -6.53 -19.56
N LYS A 138 -43.91 -6.17 -19.54
CA LYS A 138 -44.98 -7.06 -19.07
C LYS A 138 -45.32 -8.16 -20.07
N GLU A 139 -45.20 -7.89 -21.37
CA GLU A 139 -45.45 -8.87 -22.43
C GLU A 139 -44.22 -9.75 -22.71
N ILE A 140 -43.04 -9.38 -22.19
CA ILE A 140 -41.81 -10.19 -22.23
C ILE A 140 -41.60 -10.83 -20.86
N TYR A 141 -41.93 -12.11 -20.73
CA TYR A 141 -41.67 -12.86 -19.50
C TYR A 141 -40.18 -12.92 -19.15
N ASP A 142 -39.87 -13.05 -17.85
CA ASP A 142 -38.49 -13.25 -17.38
C ASP A 142 -37.85 -14.48 -18.07
N GLY A 143 -36.65 -14.28 -18.63
CA GLY A 143 -35.95 -15.31 -19.40
C GLY A 143 -36.50 -15.56 -20.80
N ALA A 144 -37.55 -14.85 -21.25
CA ALA A 144 -38.06 -14.98 -22.62
C ALA A 144 -37.02 -14.58 -23.68
N VAL A 145 -36.10 -13.66 -23.35
CA VAL A 145 -34.94 -13.33 -24.18
C VAL A 145 -33.73 -14.13 -23.70
N THR A 146 -33.45 -15.22 -24.39
CA THR A 146 -32.28 -16.08 -24.14
C THR A 146 -31.11 -15.67 -25.01
N ASN A 147 -29.89 -16.11 -24.69
CA ASN A 147 -28.71 -15.85 -25.55
C ASN A 147 -28.92 -16.27 -27.02
N LEU A 148 -29.61 -17.38 -27.30
CA LEU A 148 -29.91 -17.80 -28.68
C LEU A 148 -30.85 -16.85 -29.47
N LYS A 149 -31.61 -16.01 -28.77
CA LYS A 149 -32.53 -15.02 -29.37
C LYS A 149 -31.83 -13.67 -29.59
N LEU A 150 -30.65 -13.47 -29.00
CA LEU A 150 -29.80 -12.32 -29.24
C LEU A 150 -28.77 -12.71 -30.28
N ALA A 151 -28.77 -12.04 -31.42
CA ALA A 151 -27.69 -12.19 -32.38
C ALA A 151 -26.34 -11.76 -31.75
N ASP A 152 -25.22 -12.21 -32.32
CA ASP A 152 -23.90 -11.76 -31.90
C ASP A 152 -23.82 -10.22 -31.97
N ASN A 153 -23.29 -9.60 -30.91
CA ASN A 153 -23.24 -8.14 -30.73
C ASN A 153 -24.61 -7.43 -30.72
N ALA A 154 -25.72 -8.16 -30.56
CA ALA A 154 -27.05 -7.55 -30.44
C ALA A 154 -27.14 -6.60 -29.24
N VAL A 155 -26.35 -6.80 -28.18
CA VAL A 155 -26.19 -5.88 -27.05
C VAL A 155 -24.82 -5.20 -27.15
N SER A 156 -24.76 -4.09 -27.87
CA SER A 156 -23.57 -3.24 -28.00
C SER A 156 -23.40 -2.33 -26.79
N THR A 157 -22.22 -1.72 -26.64
CA THR A 157 -21.96 -0.72 -25.57
C THR A 157 -22.94 0.45 -25.60
N SER A 158 -23.46 0.84 -26.77
CA SER A 158 -24.50 1.87 -26.88
C SER A 158 -25.85 1.47 -26.29
N LYS A 159 -26.14 0.17 -26.19
CA LYS A 159 -27.35 -0.38 -25.56
C LYS A 159 -27.18 -0.61 -24.06
N ILE A 160 -25.94 -0.59 -23.57
CA ILE A 160 -25.60 -0.67 -22.15
C ILE A 160 -25.37 0.76 -21.65
N VAL A 161 -26.37 1.35 -21.00
CA VAL A 161 -26.24 2.69 -20.45
C VAL A 161 -25.20 2.72 -19.31
N LYS A 162 -24.60 3.89 -19.05
CA LYS A 162 -23.62 4.04 -17.97
C LYS A 162 -24.24 3.62 -16.64
N GLY A 163 -23.58 2.69 -15.94
CA GLY A 163 -24.06 2.13 -14.67
C GLY A 163 -25.11 1.03 -14.80
N ALA A 164 -25.44 0.56 -16.00
CA ALA A 164 -26.35 -0.58 -16.19
C ALA A 164 -25.75 -1.92 -15.71
N VAL A 165 -24.41 -2.02 -15.67
CA VAL A 165 -23.70 -3.16 -15.10
C VAL A 165 -23.10 -2.69 -13.78
N THR A 166 -23.71 -3.09 -12.68
CA THR A 166 -23.24 -2.85 -11.31
C THR A 166 -22.63 -4.11 -10.73
N GLU A 167 -22.24 -4.06 -9.45
CA GLU A 167 -21.75 -5.23 -8.71
C GLU A 167 -22.79 -6.36 -8.65
N ALA A 168 -24.09 -6.04 -8.64
CA ALA A 168 -25.14 -7.06 -8.60
C ALA A 168 -25.26 -7.86 -9.92
N GLU A 169 -24.92 -7.25 -11.06
CA GLU A 169 -24.96 -7.90 -12.37
C GLU A 169 -23.67 -8.67 -12.70
N LEU A 170 -22.59 -8.44 -11.96
CA LEU A 170 -21.31 -9.15 -12.12
C LEU A 170 -21.09 -10.08 -10.93
N ALA A 171 -21.31 -11.38 -11.14
CA ALA A 171 -20.96 -12.38 -10.14
C ALA A 171 -19.46 -12.32 -9.78
N ASP A 172 -19.11 -12.75 -8.57
CA ASP A 172 -17.73 -12.86 -8.13
C ASP A 172 -16.88 -13.63 -9.16
N TYR A 173 -15.72 -13.10 -9.49
CA TYR A 173 -14.78 -13.65 -10.47
C TYR A 173 -15.32 -13.78 -11.92
N SER A 174 -16.48 -13.20 -12.24
CA SER A 174 -17.03 -13.22 -13.61
C SER A 174 -16.13 -12.50 -14.62
N VAL A 175 -15.41 -11.47 -14.18
CA VAL A 175 -14.39 -10.77 -14.97
C VAL A 175 -13.03 -11.42 -14.71
N LEU A 176 -12.70 -12.42 -15.52
CA LEU A 176 -11.37 -13.04 -15.50
C LEU A 176 -10.32 -12.10 -16.08
N THR A 177 -9.06 -12.27 -15.69
CA THR A 177 -7.94 -11.46 -16.22
C THR A 177 -7.81 -11.56 -17.74
N SER A 178 -8.19 -12.69 -18.36
CA SER A 178 -8.24 -12.85 -19.82
C SER A 178 -9.30 -11.98 -20.52
N LYS A 179 -10.28 -11.47 -19.77
CA LYS A 179 -11.30 -10.51 -20.24
C LYS A 179 -10.85 -9.06 -20.10
N ILE A 180 -9.79 -8.81 -19.33
CA ILE A 180 -9.17 -7.49 -19.19
C ILE A 180 -8.00 -7.44 -20.18
N ALA A 181 -8.16 -6.68 -21.26
CA ALA A 181 -7.07 -6.49 -22.21
C ALA A 181 -5.85 -5.86 -21.53
N GLY A 182 -4.65 -6.13 -22.04
CA GLY A 182 -3.43 -5.44 -21.57
C GLY A 182 -3.63 -3.93 -21.65
N GLN A 183 -3.28 -3.20 -20.58
CA GLN A 183 -3.47 -1.75 -20.42
C GLN A 183 -4.93 -1.28 -20.35
N ALA A 184 -5.93 -2.16 -20.23
CA ALA A 184 -7.33 -1.74 -20.10
C ALA A 184 -7.64 -1.03 -18.76
N VAL A 185 -6.84 -1.29 -17.72
CA VAL A 185 -6.91 -0.56 -16.44
C VAL A 185 -5.80 0.48 -16.45
N THR A 186 -6.14 1.74 -16.72
CA THR A 186 -5.21 2.87 -16.69
C THR A 186 -5.32 3.62 -15.36
N LYS A 187 -4.58 4.72 -15.24
CA LYS A 187 -4.64 5.60 -14.07
C LYS A 187 -6.04 6.17 -13.86
N ASP A 188 -6.80 6.44 -14.91
CA ASP A 188 -8.12 7.07 -14.79
C ASP A 188 -9.20 6.08 -14.31
N GLU A 189 -9.03 4.78 -14.58
CA GLU A 189 -9.89 3.72 -14.04
C GLU A 189 -9.55 3.35 -12.59
N LEU A 190 -8.36 3.72 -12.09
CA LEU A 190 -7.95 3.53 -10.71
C LEU A 190 -8.06 4.84 -9.92
N ALA A 191 -9.14 4.99 -9.15
CA ALA A 191 -9.28 6.13 -8.25
C ALA A 191 -8.06 6.28 -7.31
N ASN A 192 -7.75 7.52 -6.91
CA ASN A 192 -6.67 7.77 -5.95
C ASN A 192 -6.87 6.91 -4.69
N TYR A 193 -5.79 6.29 -4.22
CA TYR A 193 -5.79 5.36 -3.08
C TYR A 193 -6.64 4.09 -3.25
N SER A 194 -7.14 3.79 -4.45
CA SER A 194 -7.89 2.55 -4.70
C SER A 194 -7.03 1.30 -4.53
N VAL A 195 -5.72 1.38 -4.80
CA VAL A 195 -4.74 0.32 -4.54
C VAL A 195 -4.03 0.62 -3.23
N THR A 196 -4.58 0.11 -2.14
CA THR A 196 -4.00 0.23 -0.79
C THR A 196 -2.96 -0.88 -0.54
N ASN A 197 -2.12 -0.71 0.49
CA ASN A 197 -1.16 -1.75 0.88
C ASN A 197 -1.82 -3.12 1.11
N SER A 198 -3.04 -3.17 1.64
CA SER A 198 -3.77 -4.43 1.87
C SER A 198 -4.18 -5.15 0.57
N LYS A 199 -4.23 -4.44 -0.56
CA LYS A 199 -4.53 -5.00 -1.88
C LYS A 199 -3.27 -5.43 -2.63
N ILE A 200 -2.09 -5.03 -2.15
CA ILE A 200 -0.80 -5.45 -2.68
C ILE A 200 -0.34 -6.63 -1.81
N ALA A 201 -0.26 -7.82 -2.40
CA ALA A 201 0.22 -8.99 -1.66
C ALA A 201 1.68 -8.79 -1.21
N GLU A 202 2.08 -9.49 -0.14
CA GLU A 202 3.47 -9.45 0.33
C GLU A 202 4.42 -9.84 -0.81
N LYS A 203 5.46 -9.04 -1.04
CA LYS A 203 6.43 -9.21 -2.13
C LYS A 203 5.86 -9.08 -3.55
N ALA A 204 4.64 -8.58 -3.73
CA ALA A 204 4.08 -8.36 -5.06
C ALA A 204 4.75 -7.22 -5.84
N VAL A 205 5.48 -6.34 -5.15
CA VAL A 205 6.35 -5.32 -5.74
C VAL A 205 7.80 -5.74 -5.51
N ASP A 206 8.37 -6.38 -6.53
CA ASP A 206 9.77 -6.75 -6.66
C ASP A 206 10.50 -5.79 -7.63
N GLU A 207 11.77 -6.10 -7.92
CA GLU A 207 12.63 -5.27 -8.78
C GLU A 207 12.06 -5.12 -10.21
N ALA A 208 11.31 -6.10 -10.72
CA ALA A 208 10.74 -6.03 -12.07
C ALA A 208 9.58 -5.04 -12.18
N GLN A 209 8.87 -4.72 -11.08
CA GLN A 209 7.79 -3.73 -11.09
C GLN A 209 8.27 -2.31 -10.74
N LEU A 210 9.47 -2.16 -10.18
CA LEU A 210 10.09 -0.86 -9.93
C LEU A 210 11.09 -0.54 -11.04
N ALA A 211 10.72 0.38 -11.94
CA ALA A 211 11.65 0.89 -12.92
C ALA A 211 12.88 1.53 -12.25
N ASP A 212 14.03 1.52 -12.92
CA ASP A 212 15.23 2.22 -12.48
C ASP A 212 14.92 3.68 -12.11
N ASP A 213 15.50 4.16 -11.00
CA ASP A 213 15.28 5.49 -10.43
C ASP A 213 13.83 5.84 -10.05
N SER A 214 12.90 4.89 -10.12
CA SER A 214 11.50 5.13 -9.74
C SER A 214 11.33 5.49 -8.27
N VAL A 215 12.25 5.09 -7.39
CA VAL A 215 12.31 5.49 -5.97
C VAL A 215 13.41 6.54 -5.79
N SER A 216 13.11 7.78 -6.16
CA SER A 216 14.03 8.91 -6.05
C SER A 216 14.10 9.49 -4.62
N THR A 217 15.14 10.25 -4.30
CA THR A 217 15.34 10.86 -2.98
C THR A 217 14.10 11.60 -2.45
N PRO A 218 13.37 12.43 -3.23
CA PRO A 218 12.15 13.09 -2.72
C PRO A 218 11.01 12.13 -2.33
N LYS A 219 11.01 10.89 -2.84
CA LYS A 219 10.03 9.85 -2.48
C LYS A 219 10.42 9.12 -1.20
N ILE A 220 11.69 9.18 -0.80
CA ILE A 220 12.20 8.69 0.47
C ILE A 220 12.15 9.86 1.45
N VAL A 221 11.09 9.91 2.26
CA VAL A 221 10.94 10.97 3.27
C VAL A 221 12.10 10.92 4.29
N ASN A 222 12.38 12.05 4.94
CA ASN A 222 13.37 12.09 6.02
C ASN A 222 13.06 11.02 7.07
N ASP A 223 14.09 10.35 7.57
CA ASP A 223 14.02 9.25 8.54
C ASP A 223 13.30 7.98 8.03
N ALA A 224 12.94 7.90 6.73
CA ALA A 224 12.35 6.69 6.17
C ALA A 224 13.31 5.50 6.26
N VAL A 225 14.61 5.71 6.05
CA VAL A 225 15.66 4.69 6.19
C VAL A 225 16.25 4.78 7.60
N THR A 226 15.82 3.87 8.46
CA THR A 226 16.28 3.76 9.86
C THR A 226 17.35 2.68 9.99
N GLU A 227 18.07 2.64 11.12
CA GLU A 227 19.03 1.57 11.42
C GLU A 227 18.42 0.17 11.21
N ALA A 228 17.20 -0.08 11.70
CA ALA A 228 16.51 -1.36 11.51
C ALA A 228 16.21 -1.75 10.04
N LYS A 229 16.32 -0.82 9.08
CA LYS A 229 16.13 -1.06 7.64
C LYS A 229 17.46 -1.26 6.89
N LEU A 230 18.59 -0.95 7.52
CA LEU A 230 19.91 -1.18 6.97
C LEU A 230 20.45 -2.48 7.58
N ALA A 231 20.75 -3.46 6.73
CA ALA A 231 21.40 -4.67 7.20
C ALA A 231 22.83 -4.37 7.68
N ASP A 232 23.34 -5.16 8.61
CA ASP A 232 24.71 -5.04 9.09
C ASP A 232 25.70 -5.05 7.91
N ASN A 233 26.59 -4.05 7.86
CA ASN A 233 27.57 -3.84 6.79
C ASN A 233 27.00 -3.49 5.41
N SER A 234 25.70 -3.19 5.27
CA SER A 234 25.13 -2.77 3.98
C SER A 234 25.72 -1.45 3.48
N VAL A 235 26.13 -0.58 4.41
CA VAL A 235 26.87 0.67 4.12
C VAL A 235 28.36 0.43 4.27
N SER A 236 29.00 0.01 3.18
CA SER A 236 30.46 -0.18 3.10
C SER A 236 31.20 1.04 2.54
N THR A 237 32.54 1.03 2.56
CA THR A 237 33.39 2.16 2.13
C THR A 237 33.02 2.75 0.76
N PRO A 238 32.69 1.98 -0.29
CA PRO A 238 32.24 2.55 -1.57
C PRO A 238 30.95 3.37 -1.49
N HIS A 239 30.09 3.12 -0.49
CA HIS A 239 28.86 3.87 -0.27
C HIS A 239 29.11 5.21 0.44
N ILE A 240 30.26 5.35 1.11
CA ILE A 240 30.66 6.56 1.82
C ILE A 240 31.66 7.29 0.93
N MET A 241 31.22 8.36 0.28
CA MET A 241 32.12 9.19 -0.53
C MET A 241 33.29 9.71 0.31
N LYS A 242 34.42 9.97 -0.35
CA LYS A 242 35.57 10.62 0.30
C LYS A 242 35.10 11.92 0.97
N ASP A 243 35.50 12.12 2.23
CA ASP A 243 35.16 13.29 3.05
C ASP A 243 33.66 13.44 3.39
N ALA A 244 32.83 12.41 3.13
CA ALA A 244 31.40 12.43 3.44
C ALA A 244 31.07 12.37 4.94
N VAL A 245 32.03 11.97 5.78
CA VAL A 245 31.91 12.01 7.25
C VAL A 245 32.76 13.17 7.77
N THR A 246 32.09 14.28 8.01
CA THR A 246 32.64 15.53 8.53
C THR A 246 32.51 15.61 10.05
N LYS A 247 33.16 16.61 10.65
CA LYS A 247 33.11 16.85 12.10
C LYS A 247 31.67 16.95 12.63
N ASP A 248 30.78 17.63 11.91
CA ASP A 248 29.41 17.87 12.37
C ASP A 248 28.54 16.59 12.35
N GLN A 249 28.96 15.56 11.62
CA GLN A 249 28.30 14.25 11.57
C GLN A 249 28.79 13.30 12.66
N LEU A 250 29.91 13.61 13.31
CA LEU A 250 30.44 12.84 14.43
C LEU A 250 30.16 13.59 15.73
N ALA A 251 29.25 13.06 16.55
CA ALA A 251 29.02 13.60 17.88
C ALA A 251 30.32 13.61 18.70
N ASP A 252 30.46 14.55 19.64
CA ASP A 252 31.62 14.63 20.51
C ASP A 252 31.85 13.30 21.23
N ASN A 253 33.11 12.83 21.25
CA ASN A 253 33.52 11.53 21.80
C ASN A 253 32.90 10.29 21.13
N SER A 254 32.19 10.43 20.00
CA SER A 254 31.61 9.30 19.28
C SER A 254 32.67 8.31 18.77
N VAL A 255 33.89 8.78 18.47
CA VAL A 255 35.06 7.95 18.14
C VAL A 255 35.92 7.78 19.40
N SER A 256 35.55 6.82 20.24
CA SER A 256 36.33 6.42 21.41
C SER A 256 37.59 5.65 21.01
N THR A 257 38.57 5.55 21.91
CA THR A 257 39.79 4.77 21.69
C THR A 257 39.51 3.31 21.34
N SER A 258 38.45 2.71 21.89
CA SER A 258 38.00 1.35 21.55
C SER A 258 37.51 1.18 20.10
N LYS A 259 37.09 2.27 19.44
CA LYS A 259 36.67 2.27 18.04
C LYS A 259 37.82 2.51 17.07
N ILE A 260 38.98 2.92 17.58
CA ILE A 260 40.21 3.10 16.80
C ILE A 260 41.00 1.79 16.91
N ALA A 261 41.15 1.09 15.78
CA ALA A 261 41.94 -0.14 15.76
C ALA A 261 43.39 0.11 16.19
N GLU A 262 44.04 -0.91 16.76
CA GLU A 262 45.45 -0.82 17.14
C GLU A 262 46.30 -0.40 15.92
N LYS A 263 47.19 0.58 16.10
CA LYS A 263 48.04 1.17 15.04
C LYS A 263 47.29 1.87 13.91
N ALA A 264 45.99 2.14 14.03
CA ALA A 264 45.26 2.91 13.02
C ALA A 264 45.74 4.37 12.90
N VAL A 265 46.22 4.96 14.00
CA VAL A 265 46.85 6.29 14.01
C VAL A 265 48.34 6.14 13.70
N THR A 266 48.67 6.18 12.41
CA THR A 266 50.05 6.16 11.88
C THR A 266 50.59 7.58 11.68
N GLU A 267 51.89 7.69 11.38
CA GLU A 267 52.52 8.96 11.02
C GLU A 267 51.83 9.62 9.82
N ALA A 268 51.41 8.84 8.82
CA ALA A 268 50.77 9.35 7.61
C ALA A 268 49.40 10.01 7.84
N VAL A 269 48.71 9.69 8.95
CA VAL A 269 47.40 10.29 9.27
C VAL A 269 47.50 11.44 10.27
N LEU A 270 48.66 11.63 10.92
CA LEU A 270 48.94 12.79 11.76
C LEU A 270 49.60 13.87 10.92
N ALA A 271 48.90 14.98 10.69
CA ALA A 271 49.51 16.14 10.05
C ALA A 271 50.71 16.66 10.85
N ASP A 272 51.68 17.29 10.18
CA ASP A 272 52.84 17.90 10.81
C ASP A 272 52.41 18.87 11.93
N ASN A 273 53.08 18.79 13.08
CA ASN A 273 52.78 19.58 14.28
C ASN A 273 51.37 19.39 14.86
N SER A 274 50.61 18.39 14.40
CA SER A 274 49.26 18.11 14.95
C SER A 274 49.31 17.72 16.43
N VAL A 275 50.40 17.13 16.92
CA VAL A 275 50.65 16.89 18.35
C VAL A 275 51.51 18.03 18.92
N SER A 276 50.86 19.13 19.30
CA SER A 276 51.51 20.27 19.94
C SER A 276 51.94 19.97 21.38
N THR A 277 52.85 20.78 21.93
CA THR A 277 53.28 20.67 23.34
C THR A 277 52.12 20.72 24.32
N SER A 278 51.08 21.51 24.05
CA SER A 278 49.86 21.57 24.87
C SER A 278 49.03 20.26 24.87
N LYS A 279 49.18 19.40 23.85
CA LYS A 279 48.55 18.08 23.79
C LYS A 279 49.37 17.01 24.52
N ILE A 280 50.64 17.29 24.78
CA ILE A 280 51.53 16.43 25.58
C ILE A 280 51.44 16.93 27.03
N VAL A 281 50.59 16.29 27.83
CA VAL A 281 50.44 16.65 29.24
C VAL A 281 51.76 16.44 30.01
N ASN A 282 51.91 17.12 31.15
CA ASN A 282 53.08 16.94 32.02
C ASN A 282 53.27 15.45 32.35
N ASP A 283 54.53 15.01 32.37
CA ASP A 283 54.93 13.62 32.59
C ASP A 283 54.43 12.60 31.55
N ALA A 284 53.80 13.05 30.45
CA ALA A 284 53.38 12.16 29.37
C ALA A 284 54.57 11.50 28.65
N VAL A 285 55.75 12.12 28.64
CA VAL A 285 56.98 11.54 28.09
C VAL A 285 57.90 11.20 29.26
N THR A 286 57.86 9.94 29.68
CA THR A 286 58.71 9.41 30.77
C THR A 286 60.02 8.86 30.20
N GLY A 287 61.01 8.62 31.06
CA GLY A 287 62.28 8.01 30.65
C GLY A 287 62.08 6.68 29.89
N ALA A 288 61.11 5.86 30.29
CA ALA A 288 60.80 4.60 29.62
C ALA A 288 60.21 4.75 28.21
N LYS A 289 59.66 5.93 27.87
CA LYS A 289 59.15 6.25 26.51
C LYS A 289 60.25 6.79 25.60
N LEU A 290 61.41 7.15 26.15
CA LEU A 290 62.57 7.59 25.41
C LEU A 290 63.49 6.39 25.22
N ALA A 291 63.83 6.07 23.96
CA ALA A 291 64.86 5.08 23.70
C ALA A 291 66.21 5.57 24.23
N ASP A 292 67.09 4.64 24.61
CA ASP A 292 68.43 4.96 25.07
C ASP A 292 69.16 5.82 24.04
N ASN A 293 69.83 6.89 24.51
CA ASN A 293 70.52 7.88 23.68
C ASN A 293 69.63 8.68 22.71
N SER A 294 68.30 8.56 22.77
CA SER A 294 67.40 9.34 21.92
C SER A 294 67.50 10.85 22.16
N VAL A 295 67.88 11.27 23.37
CA VAL A 295 68.20 12.67 23.70
C VAL A 295 69.71 12.87 23.55
N SER A 296 70.13 13.21 22.33
CA SER A 296 71.52 13.56 22.03
C SER A 296 71.87 14.96 22.54
N THR A 297 73.16 15.28 22.61
CA THR A 297 73.64 16.61 22.99
C THR A 297 73.08 17.71 22.11
N LEU A 298 72.88 17.46 20.81
CA LEU A 298 72.26 18.43 19.88
C LEU A 298 70.80 18.75 20.22
N LYS A 299 70.10 17.86 20.93
CA LYS A 299 68.72 18.08 21.39
C LYS A 299 68.64 18.83 22.73
N ILE A 300 69.77 19.00 23.40
CA ILE A 300 69.90 19.74 24.65
C ILE A 300 70.52 21.10 24.29
N ALA A 301 69.75 22.18 24.44
CA ALA A 301 70.27 23.51 24.20
C ALA A 301 71.45 23.83 25.16
N ASP A 302 72.38 24.68 24.71
CA ASP A 302 73.51 25.10 25.53
C ASP A 302 73.02 25.78 26.83
N GLY A 303 73.57 25.34 27.97
CA GLY A 303 73.15 25.80 29.29
C GLY A 303 71.80 25.24 29.77
N ALA A 304 71.14 24.37 29.00
CA ALA A 304 69.86 23.80 29.41
C ALA A 304 69.98 22.92 30.66
N VAL A 305 71.13 22.29 30.91
CA VAL A 305 71.40 21.57 32.17
C VAL A 305 72.03 22.55 33.16
N THR A 306 71.19 23.07 34.05
CA THR A 306 71.59 23.99 35.13
C THR A 306 71.86 23.20 36.42
N GLU A 307 72.47 23.85 37.41
CA GLU A 307 72.79 23.24 38.71
C GLU A 307 71.58 22.54 39.36
N ILE A 308 70.41 23.20 39.39
CA ILE A 308 69.17 22.62 39.96
C ILE A 308 68.65 21.37 39.23
N LYS A 309 69.13 21.11 38.00
CA LYS A 309 68.78 19.91 37.21
C LYS A 309 69.74 18.74 37.48
N LEU A 310 70.83 18.98 38.18
CA LEU A 310 71.78 17.96 38.61
C LEU A 310 71.56 17.65 40.09
N ALA A 311 71.35 16.38 40.42
CA ALA A 311 71.35 15.97 41.81
C ALA A 311 72.74 16.09 42.42
N ASP A 312 72.83 16.28 43.73
CA ASP A 312 74.10 16.29 44.45
C ASP A 312 74.89 15.00 44.17
N GLY A 313 76.14 15.16 43.76
CA GLY A 313 77.02 14.03 43.39
C GLY A 313 76.75 13.41 42.02
N ALA A 314 75.80 13.92 41.21
CA ALA A 314 75.52 13.41 39.86
C ALA A 314 76.76 13.44 38.95
N VAL A 315 77.64 14.43 39.14
CA VAL A 315 78.94 14.53 38.46
C VAL A 315 80.03 13.91 39.33
N ALA A 316 80.04 12.57 39.40
CA ALA A 316 81.11 11.84 40.08
C ALA A 316 82.45 11.98 39.35
N GLY A 317 83.58 11.78 40.04
CA GLY A 317 84.92 11.97 39.46
C GLY A 317 85.17 11.17 38.18
N GLN A 318 84.54 10.00 38.02
CA GLN A 318 84.65 9.17 36.80
C GLN A 318 83.93 9.78 35.58
N LYS A 319 83.02 10.73 35.81
CA LYS A 319 82.34 11.51 34.75
C LYS A 319 83.16 12.71 34.30
N ILE A 320 84.19 13.07 35.06
CA ILE A 320 85.14 14.14 34.71
C ILE A 320 86.32 13.47 33.99
N ALA A 321 86.54 13.84 32.74
CA ALA A 321 87.70 13.35 31.99
C ALA A 321 89.01 13.77 32.66
N VAL A 322 90.08 12.99 32.49
CA VAL A 322 91.43 13.37 32.95
C VAL A 322 91.83 14.69 32.28
N GLY A 323 92.20 15.70 33.08
CA GLY A 323 92.45 17.06 32.59
C GLY A 323 91.21 17.89 32.27
N GLY A 324 90.00 17.36 32.51
CA GLY A 324 88.73 18.05 32.30
C GLY A 324 88.52 19.24 33.24
N VAL A 325 89.16 19.23 34.41
CA VAL A 325 89.28 20.42 35.27
C VAL A 325 90.64 21.06 35.00
N GLN A 326 90.63 22.24 34.39
CA GLN A 326 91.80 23.07 34.11
C GLN A 326 91.80 24.27 35.06
N SER A 327 92.92 25.01 35.12
CA SER A 327 93.01 26.20 35.98
C SER A 327 91.89 27.21 35.72
N MET A 328 91.41 27.35 34.48
CA MET A 328 90.28 28.23 34.14
C MET A 328 88.94 27.79 34.75
N HIS A 329 88.79 26.51 35.12
CA HIS A 329 87.58 25.97 35.76
C HIS A 329 87.59 26.18 37.28
N ILE A 330 88.75 26.51 37.87
CA ILE A 330 88.91 26.72 39.30
C ILE A 330 89.02 28.23 39.53
N ALA A 331 88.01 28.81 40.18
CA ALA A 331 88.08 30.22 40.53
C ALA A 331 89.28 30.51 41.45
N ASN A 332 89.81 31.75 41.39
CA ASN A 332 90.88 32.17 42.28
C ASN A 332 90.49 31.95 43.74
N SER A 333 91.41 31.39 44.53
CA SER A 333 91.20 31.03 45.95
C SER A 333 90.12 29.96 46.19
N ALA A 334 89.59 29.30 45.15
CA ALA A 334 88.59 28.25 45.32
C ALA A 334 89.14 27.01 46.05
N VAL A 335 90.43 26.72 45.92
CA VAL A 335 91.11 25.66 46.69
C VAL A 335 91.72 26.29 47.94
N THR A 336 91.00 26.24 49.05
CA THR A 336 91.44 26.71 50.36
C THR A 336 92.22 25.62 51.10
N ALA A 337 92.97 25.97 52.15
CA ALA A 337 93.69 25.01 52.97
C ALA A 337 92.78 23.89 53.51
N GLU A 338 91.55 24.22 53.89
CA GLU A 338 90.54 23.26 54.37
C GLU A 338 90.10 22.23 53.32
N LYS A 339 90.23 22.57 52.03
CA LYS A 339 89.91 21.66 50.91
C LYS A 339 91.07 20.74 50.53
N ILE A 340 92.26 20.96 51.10
CA ILE A 340 93.44 20.13 50.89
C ILE A 340 93.61 19.25 52.13
N ASN A 341 93.35 17.95 51.98
CA ASN A 341 93.59 17.00 53.06
C ASN A 341 95.07 17.03 53.50
N ASN A 342 95.32 16.84 54.79
CA ASN A 342 96.68 16.75 55.33
C ASN A 342 97.50 15.69 54.57
N GLY A 343 98.67 16.10 54.05
CA GLY A 343 99.54 15.23 53.26
C GLY A 343 99.16 15.07 51.79
N ALA A 344 98.07 15.69 51.31
CA ALA A 344 97.69 15.62 49.89
C ALA A 344 98.73 16.25 48.94
N VAL A 345 99.47 17.25 49.43
CA VAL A 345 100.63 17.82 48.72
C VAL A 345 101.91 17.18 49.24
N GLY A 346 102.29 16.05 48.64
CA GLY A 346 103.55 15.36 48.92
C GLY A 346 104.76 16.06 48.29
N SER A 347 105.97 15.64 48.68
CA SER A 347 107.21 16.19 48.11
C SER A 347 107.36 15.93 46.61
N ASP A 348 106.74 14.87 46.08
CA ASP A 348 106.66 14.57 44.65
C ASP A 348 105.77 15.58 43.87
N LYS A 349 104.88 16.29 44.58
CA LYS A 349 104.01 17.34 44.01
C LYS A 349 104.66 18.74 44.06
N LEU A 350 105.75 18.88 44.80
CA LEU A 350 106.52 20.13 44.89
C LEU A 350 107.76 20.04 43.99
N ALA A 351 107.84 20.92 42.99
CA ALA A 351 109.05 21.00 42.19
C ALA A 351 110.26 21.40 43.06
N ILE A 352 111.47 20.99 42.68
CA ILE A 352 112.71 21.38 43.38
C ILE A 352 112.78 22.91 43.43
N ASN A 353 113.11 23.48 44.59
CA ASN A 353 113.14 24.91 44.89
C ASN A 353 111.78 25.63 44.78
N SER A 354 110.66 24.91 44.68
CA SER A 354 109.34 25.54 44.61
C SER A 354 108.92 26.19 45.92
N VAL A 355 109.42 25.72 47.06
CA VAL A 355 109.24 26.38 48.37
C VAL A 355 110.47 27.24 48.64
N THR A 356 110.35 28.53 48.35
CA THR A 356 111.40 29.52 48.60
C THR A 356 111.22 30.17 49.98
N THR A 357 112.22 30.89 50.46
CA THR A 357 112.15 31.64 51.72
C THR A 357 110.98 32.61 51.77
N GLU A 358 110.62 33.25 50.64
CA GLU A 358 109.49 34.17 50.55
C GLU A 358 108.12 33.47 50.67
N LYS A 359 108.07 32.15 50.44
CA LYS A 359 106.84 31.34 50.57
C LYS A 359 106.67 30.75 51.98
N LEU A 360 107.69 30.83 52.82
CA LEU A 360 107.61 30.44 54.22
C LEU A 360 107.36 31.71 55.03
N ALA A 361 106.25 31.74 55.77
CA ALA A 361 106.04 32.80 56.74
C ALA A 361 107.15 32.77 57.81
N ASP A 362 107.40 33.90 58.46
CA ASP A 362 108.34 33.96 59.59
C ASP A 362 107.98 32.92 60.64
N LYS A 363 108.97 32.10 61.04
CA LYS A 363 108.82 30.96 61.97
C LYS A 363 107.94 29.81 61.47
N ALA A 364 107.60 29.74 60.18
CA ALA A 364 106.83 28.62 59.61
C ALA A 364 107.55 27.27 59.77
N VAL A 365 108.88 27.27 59.83
CA VAL A 365 109.71 26.11 60.15
C VAL A 365 110.18 26.25 61.60
N ASP A 366 109.40 25.71 62.53
CA ASP A 366 109.78 25.61 63.93
C ASP A 366 110.55 24.29 64.22
N GLU A 367 111.00 24.12 65.46
CA GLU A 367 111.75 22.94 65.90
C GLU A 367 110.98 21.63 65.65
N SER A 368 109.64 21.64 65.77
CA SER A 368 108.81 20.46 65.51
C SER A 368 108.75 20.06 64.03
N LYS A 369 109.12 20.98 63.12
CA LYS A 369 109.17 20.75 61.67
C LYS A 369 110.53 20.26 61.19
N ILE A 370 111.55 20.28 62.04
CA ILE A 370 112.89 19.78 61.74
C ILE A 370 113.08 18.47 62.50
N ALA A 371 113.09 17.35 61.79
CA ALA A 371 113.36 16.06 62.42
C ALA A 371 114.77 16.04 63.05
N ASP A 372 114.94 15.25 64.12
CA ASP A 372 116.26 15.11 64.76
C ASP A 372 117.31 14.61 63.75
N GLY A 373 118.47 15.27 63.74
CA GLY A 373 119.54 15.02 62.75
C GLY A 373 119.26 15.49 61.32
N ALA A 374 118.13 16.14 61.02
CA ALA A 374 117.81 16.60 59.65
C ALA A 374 118.78 17.69 59.13
N VAL A 375 119.37 18.48 60.04
CA VAL A 375 120.43 19.44 59.72
C VAL A 375 121.77 18.78 60.00
N SER A 376 122.42 18.25 58.95
CA SER A 376 123.76 17.67 59.02
C SER A 376 124.83 18.66 58.55
N GLU A 377 126.10 18.28 58.65
CA GLU A 377 127.25 19.06 58.15
C GLU A 377 127.08 19.47 56.67
N LYS A 378 126.41 18.66 55.85
CA LYS A 378 126.15 18.99 54.45
C LYS A 378 125.23 20.21 54.27
N GLN A 379 124.33 20.46 55.22
CA GLN A 379 123.42 21.61 55.21
C GLN A 379 124.06 22.86 55.84
N LEU A 380 125.09 22.71 56.67
CA LEU A 380 125.82 23.80 57.32
C LEU A 380 127.20 23.98 56.67
N LYS A 381 127.29 24.87 55.68
CA LYS A 381 128.58 25.25 55.09
C LYS A 381 129.53 25.80 56.17
N ASN A 382 130.85 25.71 55.94
CA ASN A 382 131.83 26.38 56.80
C ASN A 382 131.45 27.87 56.99
N ASP A 383 131.58 28.34 58.22
CA ASP A 383 131.19 29.69 58.67
C ASP A 383 129.68 30.02 58.60
N ALA A 384 128.81 29.06 58.24
CA ALA A 384 127.36 29.29 58.23
C ALA A 384 126.83 29.60 59.64
N VAL A 385 127.40 29.00 60.68
CA VAL A 385 127.14 29.29 62.09
C VAL A 385 128.32 30.09 62.65
N THR A 386 128.21 31.42 62.66
CA THR A 386 129.24 32.29 63.23
C THR A 386 129.07 32.42 64.74
N THR A 387 130.11 32.89 65.44
CA THR A 387 130.05 33.17 66.89
C THR A 387 128.89 34.10 67.26
N ALA A 388 128.57 35.08 66.40
CA ALA A 388 127.42 35.97 66.58
C ALA A 388 126.04 35.26 66.51
N LYS A 389 125.95 34.09 65.87
CA LYS A 389 124.72 33.29 65.78
C LYS A 389 124.52 32.33 66.96
N ILE A 390 125.56 32.15 67.78
CA ILE A 390 125.53 31.29 68.97
C ILE A 390 125.43 32.21 70.19
N LYS A 391 124.32 32.14 70.92
CA LYS A 391 124.20 32.87 72.19
C LYS A 391 125.24 32.34 73.19
N ASP A 392 125.86 33.24 73.96
CA ASP A 392 126.85 32.87 74.99
C ASP A 392 126.37 31.70 75.86
N ARG A 393 127.28 30.74 76.08
CA ARG A 393 127.04 29.51 76.87
C ARG A 393 125.99 28.54 76.29
N SER A 394 125.55 28.70 75.04
CA SER A 394 124.56 27.80 74.43
C SER A 394 125.16 26.51 73.84
N VAL A 395 126.49 26.38 73.81
CA VAL A 395 127.22 25.16 73.44
C VAL A 395 127.94 24.64 74.66
N THR A 396 127.76 23.35 74.97
CA THR A 396 128.43 22.70 76.11
C THR A 396 129.93 22.47 75.83
N PRO A 397 130.83 22.53 76.83
CA PRO A 397 132.27 22.29 76.64
C PRO A 397 132.61 20.96 75.94
N ALA A 398 131.78 19.93 76.12
CA ALA A 398 131.92 18.64 75.44
C ALA A 398 131.74 18.69 73.91
N LYS A 399 131.20 19.79 73.37
CA LYS A 399 131.02 20.03 71.94
C LYS A 399 132.05 21.00 71.35
N THR A 400 132.97 21.54 72.16
CA THR A 400 134.02 22.49 71.74
C THR A 400 135.43 21.92 71.88
N THR A 401 135.57 20.63 72.16
CA THR A 401 136.90 19.99 72.21
C THR A 401 137.42 19.85 70.79
N TRP A 402 138.34 20.74 70.43
CA TRP A 402 139.17 20.62 69.24
C TRP A 402 140.03 19.37 69.39
N THR A 403 139.74 18.33 68.62
CA THR A 403 140.66 17.19 68.41
C THR A 403 141.63 17.48 67.29
#